data_AF-A0A8T5BI69-F1
#
_entry.id   AF-A0A8T5BI69-F1
#
_cell.length_a   1.000
_cell.length_b   1.000
_cell.length_c   1.000
_cell.angle_alpha   90.00
_cell.angle_beta   90.00
_cell.angle_gamma   90.00
#
_symmetry.space_group_name_H-M   'P 1'
#
loop_
_entity.id
_entity.type
_entity.pdbx_description
1 polymer ?
#
loop_
_entity_poly.entity_id
_entity_poly.type
_entity_poly.pdbx_seq_one_letter_code
_entity_poly.pdbx_strand_id
1 'polypeptide(L)'
;MSREKIFLKEIMGNFSLIIIISYAVILTLFILVGILNIKDMKVKKRDRWVKKDSIAMIIRVLFYGFLISFAIIELEALILMFGRFSLQFFAGKSLPIYVSRSLLILPILPVILIGVVYAIAKKREWYELIDEEE
;
A
#
# COMPACT_ATOMS: atom_id res chain seq x y z
N MET A 1 -22.76 -29.10 8.12
CA MET A 1 -21.90 -27.93 8.42
C MET A 1 -22.73 -26.96 9.26
N SER A 2 -22.27 -26.50 10.44
CA SER A 2 -23.09 -25.66 11.34
C SER A 2 -23.24 -24.23 10.80
N ARG A 3 -24.38 -23.56 11.09
CA ARG A 3 -24.66 -22.17 10.67
C ARG A 3 -23.55 -21.19 11.05
N GLU A 4 -22.92 -21.44 12.18
CA GLU A 4 -21.79 -20.67 12.70
C GLU A 4 -20.57 -20.69 11.76
N LYS A 5 -20.24 -21.84 11.17
CA LYS A 5 -19.13 -21.96 10.19
C LYS A 5 -19.40 -21.21 8.88
N ILE A 6 -20.67 -21.10 8.48
CA ILE A 6 -21.07 -20.38 7.25
C ILE A 6 -20.92 -18.87 7.48
N PHE A 7 -21.44 -18.37 8.61
CA PHE A 7 -21.35 -16.97 8.99
C PHE A 7 -19.89 -16.48 9.13
N LEU A 8 -19.03 -17.31 9.73
CA LEU A 8 -17.59 -17.04 9.85
C LEU A 8 -16.90 -16.92 8.50
N LYS A 9 -17.23 -17.81 7.56
CA LYS A 9 -16.65 -17.80 6.22
C LYS A 9 -17.04 -16.55 5.43
N GLU A 10 -18.27 -16.08 5.62
CA GLU A 10 -18.82 -14.90 4.96
C GLU A 10 -18.14 -13.61 5.44
N ILE A 11 -17.95 -13.46 6.77
CA ILE A 11 -17.22 -12.33 7.35
C ILE A 11 -15.75 -12.33 6.91
N MET A 12 -15.09 -13.49 6.93
CA MET A 12 -13.69 -13.60 6.50
C MET A 12 -13.49 -13.31 5.01
N GLY A 13 -14.44 -13.73 4.17
CA GLY A 13 -14.45 -13.43 2.74
C GLY A 13 -14.59 -11.93 2.46
N ASN A 14 -15.53 -11.28 3.14
CA ASN A 14 -15.78 -9.84 2.98
C ASN A 14 -14.59 -8.99 3.45
N PHE A 15 -13.92 -9.40 4.54
CA PHE A 15 -12.76 -8.67 5.05
C PHE A 15 -11.55 -8.73 4.11
N SER A 16 -11.24 -9.93 3.60
CA SER A 16 -10.15 -10.12 2.64
C SER A 16 -10.39 -9.29 1.38
N LEU A 17 -11.65 -9.21 0.94
CA LEU A 17 -12.07 -8.43 -0.22
C LEU A 17 -11.92 -6.92 0.02
N ILE A 18 -12.26 -6.41 1.21
CA ILE A 18 -12.05 -5.00 1.57
C ILE A 18 -10.56 -4.63 1.48
N ILE A 19 -9.67 -5.43 2.08
CA ILE A 19 -8.21 -5.18 2.01
C ILE A 19 -7.73 -5.12 0.56
N ILE A 20 -8.15 -6.09 -0.26
CA ILE A 20 -7.75 -6.16 -1.66
C ILE A 20 -8.26 -4.92 -2.43
N ILE A 21 -9.50 -4.49 -2.18
CA ILE A 21 -10.07 -3.30 -2.82
C ILE A 21 -9.33 -2.04 -2.37
N SER A 22 -9.12 -1.85 -1.06
CA SER A 22 -8.37 -0.70 -0.53
C SER A 22 -6.99 -0.63 -1.19
N TYR A 23 -6.28 -1.75 -1.24
CA TYR A 23 -4.97 -1.85 -1.88
C TYR A 23 -4.99 -1.48 -3.37
N ALA A 24 -5.96 -2.01 -4.13
CA ALA A 24 -6.10 -1.73 -5.56
C ALA A 24 -6.43 -0.25 -5.84
N VAL A 25 -7.32 0.35 -5.04
CA VAL A 25 -7.70 1.77 -5.16
C VAL A 25 -6.50 2.66 -4.88
N ILE A 26 -5.79 2.44 -3.78
CA ILE A 26 -4.61 3.25 -3.40
C ILE A 26 -3.54 3.16 -4.49
N LEU A 27 -3.20 1.95 -4.95
CA LEU A 27 -2.20 1.79 -6.00
C LEU A 27 -2.61 2.46 -7.31
N THR A 28 -3.88 2.38 -7.69
CA THR A 28 -4.40 3.06 -8.89
C THR A 28 -4.23 4.58 -8.77
N LEU A 29 -4.59 5.17 -7.63
CA LEU A 29 -4.41 6.60 -7.38
C LEU A 29 -2.94 7.01 -7.47
N PHE A 30 -2.03 6.23 -6.88
CA PHE A 30 -0.59 6.50 -6.95
C PHE A 30 -0.08 6.41 -8.39
N ILE A 31 -0.48 5.41 -9.16
CA ILE A 31 -0.10 5.28 -10.58
C ILE A 31 -0.57 6.51 -11.37
N LEU A 32 -1.81 6.96 -11.16
CA LEU A 32 -2.35 8.15 -11.82
C LEU A 32 -1.55 9.41 -11.47
N VAL A 33 -1.27 9.62 -10.17
CA VAL A 33 -0.43 10.73 -9.71
C VAL A 33 0.96 10.65 -10.34
N GLY A 34 1.56 9.46 -10.43
CA GLY A 34 2.85 9.27 -11.08
C GLY A 34 2.85 9.64 -12.56
N ILE A 35 1.81 9.24 -13.30
CA ILE A 35 1.65 9.61 -14.71
C ILE A 35 1.53 11.13 -14.87
N LEU A 36 0.72 11.78 -14.03
CA LEU A 36 0.56 13.23 -14.04
C LEU A 36 1.87 13.95 -13.71
N ASN A 37 2.60 13.50 -12.70
CA ASN A 37 3.90 14.05 -12.31
C ASN A 37 4.93 13.92 -13.43
N ILE A 38 5.00 12.77 -14.11
CA ILE A 38 5.90 12.59 -15.26
C ILE A 38 5.53 13.54 -16.39
N LYS A 39 4.23 13.72 -16.66
CA LYS A 39 3.77 14.62 -17.70
C LYS A 39 4.12 16.08 -17.38
N ASP A 40 3.90 16.51 -16.14
CA ASP A 40 4.22 17.88 -15.68
C ASP A 40 5.72 18.15 -15.73
N MET A 41 6.53 17.24 -15.18
CA MET A 41 7.99 17.37 -15.16
C MET A 41 8.60 17.36 -16.57
N LYS A 42 8.04 16.57 -17.51
CA LYS A 42 8.46 16.59 -18.92
C LYS A 42 8.21 17.92 -19.60
N VAL A 43 7.20 18.68 -19.16
CA VAL A 43 6.93 20.02 -19.70
C VAL A 43 7.88 21.03 -19.08
N LYS A 44 8.02 21.00 -17.75
CA LYS A 44 8.85 21.96 -17.00
C LYS A 44 10.35 21.81 -17.24
N LYS A 45 10.85 20.58 -17.35
CA LYS A 45 12.28 20.24 -17.50
C LYS A 45 12.58 19.58 -18.85
N ARG A 46 11.83 19.94 -19.90
CA ARG A 46 11.81 19.30 -21.22
C ARG A 46 13.18 19.01 -21.81
N ASP A 47 14.10 19.96 -21.74
CA ASP A 47 15.40 19.87 -22.40
C ASP A 47 16.41 18.98 -21.65
N ARG A 48 16.18 18.75 -20.34
CA ARG A 48 17.04 17.93 -19.48
C ARG A 48 16.43 16.56 -19.16
N TRP A 49 15.13 16.39 -19.42
CA TRP A 49 14.39 15.18 -19.04
C TRP A 49 14.74 13.98 -19.92
N VAL A 50 15.27 12.92 -19.31
CA VAL A 50 15.63 11.68 -19.99
C VAL A 50 14.73 10.51 -19.54
N LYS A 51 14.85 9.38 -20.26
CA LYS A 51 14.10 8.14 -19.92
C LYS A 51 14.40 7.65 -18.51
N LYS A 52 15.64 7.84 -18.03
CA LYS A 52 16.07 7.48 -16.66
C LYS A 52 15.19 8.16 -15.61
N ASP A 53 14.85 9.43 -15.79
CA ASP A 53 14.06 10.21 -14.83
C ASP A 53 12.61 9.74 -14.77
N SER A 54 12.06 9.32 -15.92
CA SER A 54 10.74 8.69 -15.96
C SER A 54 10.70 7.39 -15.16
N ILE A 55 11.74 6.56 -15.30
CA ILE A 55 11.88 5.31 -14.53
C ILE A 55 12.05 5.61 -13.03
N ALA A 56 12.90 6.57 -12.69
CA ALA A 56 13.11 7.00 -11.32
C ALA A 56 11.80 7.48 -10.69
N MET A 57 11.02 8.29 -11.40
CA MET A 57 9.72 8.77 -10.95
C MET A 57 8.73 7.62 -10.73
N ILE A 58 8.69 6.63 -11.61
CA ILE A 58 7.86 5.41 -11.42
C ILE A 58 8.30 4.65 -10.16
N ILE A 59 9.60 4.42 -9.96
CA ILE A 59 10.12 3.73 -8.77
C ILE A 59 9.71 4.48 -7.49
N ARG A 60 9.85 5.82 -7.49
CA ARG A 60 9.47 6.67 -6.35
C ARG A 60 7.98 6.57 -6.05
N VAL A 61 7.14 6.68 -7.07
CA VAL A 61 5.68 6.60 -6.94
C VAL A 61 5.25 5.24 -6.42
N LEU A 62 5.80 4.17 -6.98
CA LEU A 62 5.52 2.81 -6.52
C LEU A 62 5.98 2.62 -5.08
N PHE A 63 7.17 3.07 -4.71
CA PHE A 63 7.67 2.96 -3.34
C PHE A 63 6.73 3.64 -2.34
N TYR A 64 6.37 4.91 -2.59
CA TYR A 64 5.45 5.62 -1.70
C TYR A 64 4.03 5.03 -1.72
N GLY A 65 3.56 4.58 -2.87
CA GLY A 65 2.26 3.92 -2.99
C GLY A 65 2.20 2.62 -2.19
N PHE A 66 3.20 1.75 -2.32
CA PHE A 66 3.27 0.52 -1.52
C PHE A 66 3.45 0.81 -0.03
N LEU A 67 4.25 1.82 0.34
CA LEU A 67 4.45 2.20 1.74
C LEU A 67 3.16 2.70 2.40
N ILE A 68 2.40 3.54 1.71
CA ILE A 68 1.11 4.06 2.20
C ILE A 68 0.06 2.95 2.24
N SER A 69 -0.03 2.12 1.20
CA SER A 69 -0.89 0.94 1.20
C SER A 69 -0.59 0.02 2.38
N PHE A 70 0.68 -0.23 2.67
CA PHE A 70 1.11 -1.02 3.82
C PHE A 70 0.65 -0.40 5.14
N ALA A 71 0.89 0.90 5.34
CA ALA A 71 0.48 1.61 6.54
C ALA A 71 -1.04 1.57 6.77
N ILE A 72 -1.83 1.70 5.71
CA ILE A 72 -3.30 1.62 5.79
C ILE A 72 -3.77 0.21 6.18
N ILE A 73 -3.20 -0.84 5.57
CA ILE A 73 -3.56 -2.23 5.90
C ILE A 73 -3.21 -2.56 7.37
N GLU A 74 -2.03 -2.14 7.83
CA GLU A 74 -1.62 -2.32 9.23
C GLU A 74 -2.55 -1.56 10.18
N LEU A 75 -2.99 -0.35 9.81
CA LEU A 75 -3.96 0.42 10.60
C LEU A 75 -5.32 -0.27 10.65
N GLU A 76 -5.85 -0.75 9.52
CA GLU A 76 -7.11 -1.51 9.46
C GLU A 76 -7.02 -2.77 10.34
N ALA A 77 -5.91 -3.50 10.27
CA ALA A 77 -5.68 -4.69 11.08
C ALA A 77 -5.62 -4.37 12.59
N LEU A 78 -4.93 -3.28 12.96
CA LEU A 78 -4.84 -2.82 14.34
C LEU A 78 -6.20 -2.44 14.90
N ILE A 79 -7.00 -1.68 14.14
CA ILE A 79 -8.37 -1.28 14.51
C ILE A 79 -9.22 -2.53 14.78
N LEU A 80 -9.11 -3.56 13.95
CA LEU A 80 -9.88 -4.79 14.11
C LEU A 80 -9.42 -5.64 15.30
N MET A 81 -8.11 -5.75 15.53
CA MET A 81 -7.59 -6.41 16.72
C MET A 81 -8.05 -5.70 17.99
N PHE A 82 -7.99 -4.37 18.00
CA PHE A 82 -8.46 -3.56 19.11
C PHE A 82 -9.98 -3.66 19.31
N GLY A 83 -10.76 -3.68 18.23
CA GLY A 83 -12.22 -3.86 18.29
C GLY A 83 -12.60 -5.22 18.85
N ARG A 84 -11.91 -6.29 18.44
CA ARG A 84 -12.07 -7.63 19.01
C ARG A 84 -11.73 -7.67 20.50
N PHE A 85 -10.59 -7.09 20.88
CA PHE A 85 -10.17 -7.00 22.28
C PHE A 85 -11.22 -6.27 23.12
N SER A 86 -11.65 -5.09 22.66
CA SER A 86 -12.63 -4.25 23.37
C SER A 86 -13.96 -4.97 23.55
N LEU A 87 -14.49 -5.63 22.52
CA LEU A 87 -15.75 -6.37 22.63
C LEU A 87 -15.65 -7.57 23.58
N GLN A 88 -14.53 -8.27 23.56
CA GLN A 88 -14.28 -9.35 24.51
C GLN A 88 -14.17 -8.82 25.94
N PHE A 89 -13.47 -7.72 26.13
CA PHE A 89 -13.23 -7.11 27.44
C PHE A 89 -14.50 -6.52 28.05
N PHE A 90 -15.28 -5.75 27.28
CA PHE A 90 -16.44 -5.03 27.79
C PHE A 90 -17.74 -5.83 27.75
N ALA A 91 -17.96 -6.66 26.73
CA ALA A 91 -19.22 -7.38 26.55
C ALA A 91 -19.11 -8.88 26.86
N GLY A 92 -17.92 -9.40 27.18
CA GLY A 92 -17.68 -10.84 27.35
C GLY A 92 -17.91 -11.66 26.07
N LYS A 93 -18.12 -11.00 24.93
CA LYS A 93 -18.43 -11.63 23.64
C LYS A 93 -17.18 -11.68 22.79
N SER A 94 -16.82 -12.85 22.29
CA SER A 94 -15.76 -12.97 21.29
C SER A 94 -16.32 -12.66 19.91
N LEU A 95 -15.78 -11.63 19.24
CA LEU A 95 -15.91 -11.55 17.79
C LEU A 95 -14.90 -12.53 17.16
N PRO A 96 -15.35 -13.44 16.31
CA PRO A 96 -14.47 -14.35 15.60
C PRO A 96 -13.87 -13.66 14.37
N ILE A 97 -13.15 -12.56 14.61
CA ILE A 97 -12.34 -11.89 13.60
C ILE A 97 -11.01 -12.64 13.54
N TYR A 98 -10.82 -13.36 12.45
CA TYR A 98 -9.56 -14.02 12.10
C TYR A 98 -8.86 -13.18 11.03
N VAL A 99 -7.94 -12.32 11.46
CA VAL A 99 -6.99 -11.70 10.54
C VAL A 99 -5.95 -12.77 10.19
N SER A 100 -5.93 -13.21 8.93
CA SER A 100 -4.91 -14.17 8.51
C SER A 100 -3.55 -13.48 8.54
N ARG A 101 -2.52 -14.16 9.08
CA ARG A 101 -1.15 -13.65 9.04
C ARG A 101 -0.67 -13.43 7.60
N SER A 102 -1.19 -14.20 6.65
CA SER A 102 -0.87 -14.04 5.23
C SER A 102 -1.35 -12.72 4.64
N LEU A 103 -2.48 -12.17 5.10
CA LEU A 103 -2.99 -10.86 4.66
C LEU A 103 -2.10 -9.70 5.12
N LEU A 104 -1.50 -9.82 6.32
CA LEU A 104 -0.57 -8.81 6.87
C LEU A 104 0.80 -8.83 6.17
N ILE A 105 1.26 -10.02 5.77
CA ILE A 105 2.57 -10.18 5.12
C ILE A 105 2.53 -9.79 3.64
N LEU A 106 1.37 -9.92 2.98
CA LEU A 106 1.20 -9.62 1.55
C LEU A 106 1.74 -8.23 1.14
N PRO A 107 1.43 -7.11 1.84
CA PRO A 107 1.95 -5.79 1.49
C PRO A 107 3.43 -5.57 1.85
N ILE A 108 4.02 -6.34 2.77
CA ILE A 108 5.43 -6.17 3.18
C ILE A 108 6.38 -6.51 2.04
N LEU A 109 6.12 -7.59 1.30
CA LEU A 109 7.04 -8.07 0.29
C LEU A 109 7.24 -7.03 -0.85
N PRO A 110 6.18 -6.45 -1.46
CA PRO A 110 6.34 -5.36 -2.41
C PRO A 110 7.09 -4.16 -1.86
N VAL A 111 6.83 -3.75 -0.61
CA VAL A 111 7.53 -2.62 0.05
C VAL A 111 9.03 -2.89 0.16
N ILE A 112 9.43 -4.09 0.58
CA ILE A 112 10.85 -4.46 0.68
C ILE A 112 11.48 -4.45 -0.71
N LEU A 113 10.87 -5.13 -1.69
CA LEU A 113 11.42 -5.26 -3.04
C LEU A 113 11.59 -3.89 -3.70
N ILE A 114 10.55 -3.07 -3.72
CA ILE A 114 10.62 -1.74 -4.32
C ILE A 114 11.48 -0.78 -3.48
N GLY A 115 11.53 -0.95 -2.16
CA GLY A 115 12.36 -0.17 -1.25
C GLY A 115 13.85 -0.39 -1.48
N VAL A 116 14.26 -1.62 -1.75
CA VAL A 116 15.63 -1.93 -2.18
C VAL A 116 15.95 -1.24 -3.50
N VAL A 117 15.05 -1.32 -4.50
CA VAL A 117 15.24 -0.65 -5.79
C VAL A 117 15.32 0.87 -5.63
N TYR A 118 14.44 1.46 -4.81
CA TYR A 118 14.42 2.89 -4.48
C TYR A 118 15.73 3.33 -3.80
N ALA A 119 16.22 2.56 -2.82
CA ALA A 119 17.47 2.85 -2.13
C ALA A 119 18.68 2.81 -3.08
N ILE A 120 18.72 1.84 -4.00
CA ILE A 120 19.76 1.76 -5.03
C ILE A 120 19.69 2.96 -5.98
N ALA A 121 18.50 3.32 -6.46
CA ALA A 121 18.29 4.46 -7.33
C ALA A 121 18.70 5.78 -6.65
N LYS A 122 18.39 5.92 -5.35
CA LYS A 122 18.78 7.06 -4.53
C LYS A 122 20.30 7.14 -4.37
N LYS A 123 20.96 6.02 -4.07
CA LYS A 123 22.43 5.96 -3.97
C LYS A 123 23.14 6.29 -5.29
N ARG A 124 22.48 6.07 -6.43
CA ARG A 124 22.99 6.40 -7.77
C ARG A 124 22.54 7.79 -8.25
N GLU A 125 21.95 8.61 -7.38
CA GLU A 125 21.56 9.98 -7.71
C GLU A 125 20.56 10.05 -8.89
N TRP A 126 19.66 9.07 -9.00
CA TRP A 126 18.64 9.07 -10.07
C TRP A 126 17.56 10.14 -9.89
N TYR A 127 17.57 10.81 -8.75
CA TYR A 127 16.52 11.71 -8.30
C TYR A 127 16.90 13.19 -8.38
N GLU A 128 18.13 13.54 -8.76
CA GLU A 128 18.62 14.92 -8.79
C GLU A 128 17.72 15.86 -9.57
N LEU A 129 17.42 15.53 -10.83
CA LEU A 129 16.56 16.36 -11.67
C LEU A 129 15.11 16.43 -11.14
N ILE A 130 14.67 15.42 -10.40
CA ILE A 130 13.32 15.36 -9.84
C ILE A 130 13.23 16.18 -8.54
N ASP A 131 14.31 16.22 -7.76
CA ASP A 131 14.41 16.90 -6.46
C ASP A 131 15.00 18.31 -6.54
N GLU A 132 15.55 18.70 -7.69
CA GLU A 132 15.88 20.09 -8.00
C GLU A 132 14.64 20.97 -7.78
N GLU A 133 14.71 21.83 -6.75
CA GLU A 133 13.74 22.89 -6.49
C GLU A 133 13.60 23.77 -7.75
N GLU A 134 12.37 24.18 -8.06
CA GLU A 134 12.06 25.08 -9.20
C GLU A 134 12.64 26.49 -8.96
#